data_AF-A0A182HXD4-F1
#
_entry.id   AF-A0A182HXD4-F1
#
_cell.length_a   1.000
_cell.length_b   1.000
_cell.length_c   1.000
_cell.angle_alpha   90.00
_cell.angle_beta   90.00
_cell.angle_gamma   90.00
#
_symmetry.space_group_name_H-M   'P 1'
#
loop_
_entity.id
_entity.type
_entity.pdbx_description
1 polymer ?
#
loop_
_entity_poly.entity_id
_entity_poly.type
_entity_poly.pdbx_seq_one_letter_code
_entity_poly.pdbx_strand_id
1 'polypeptide(L)'
;MLNVIHVLIQNNYFSQVTPATSLININLSMDGLPLHNSGPTQLWPILMTLPDFDPMPVLVVAIFCGASKPENAEGYLRQLVDELNHLSDQGTIINGKMIDIQLRAIIADTPARSFLKDIGVFRKLIQGFVTGALKPFPKWSPEQQSQVSALLLKIIFPSDINRKLRSLKYLPFWKASEFGSFLRHASIPILSRYISKQAFEHFKLFYVAVILLSSSKFEKHWLYAGILLEKFVAQFATIYHENHVTSNVHNLLHVVTDVKNHGPLPKISTYPFENKLFSMKNLVRSGPNPLAQVVNRVIELQEIEIATKRSEQTYPFTKITKQEIILHINKVFML
;
A
#
# COMPACT_ATOMS: atom_id res chain seq x y z
N MET A 1 -24.06 4.29 -16.25
CA MET A 1 -23.61 2.98 -16.75
C MET A 1 -23.42 2.12 -15.51
N LEU A 2 -24.48 1.42 -15.08
CA LEU A 2 -24.42 0.53 -13.91
C LEU A 2 -23.64 -0.74 -14.30
N ASN A 3 -22.71 -1.20 -13.47
CA ASN A 3 -21.93 -2.47 -13.54
C ASN A 3 -20.40 -2.35 -13.77
N VAL A 4 -19.78 -1.18 -13.59
CA VAL A 4 -18.32 -1.06 -13.76
C VAL A 4 -17.55 -1.90 -12.73
N ILE A 5 -17.95 -1.86 -11.46
CA ILE A 5 -17.31 -2.63 -10.38
C ILE A 5 -17.48 -4.13 -10.64
N HIS A 6 -18.69 -4.56 -11.01
CA HIS A 6 -18.98 -5.95 -11.36
C HIS A 6 -18.05 -6.44 -12.49
N VAL A 7 -18.00 -5.71 -13.60
CA VAL A 7 -17.17 -6.07 -14.77
C VAL A 7 -15.69 -6.11 -14.40
N LEU A 8 -15.21 -5.16 -13.61
CA LEU A 8 -13.81 -5.13 -13.16
C LEU A 8 -13.46 -6.36 -12.32
N ILE A 9 -14.32 -6.74 -11.36
CA ILE A 9 -14.09 -7.89 -10.49
C ILE A 9 -14.12 -9.19 -11.31
N GLN A 10 -15.14 -9.36 -12.16
CA GLN A 10 -15.29 -10.54 -13.01
C GLN A 10 -14.10 -10.70 -13.95
N ASN A 11 -13.74 -9.67 -14.71
CA ASN A 11 -12.69 -9.80 -15.73
C ASN A 11 -11.28 -9.96 -15.15
N ASN A 12 -10.97 -9.33 -14.01
CA ASN A 12 -9.62 -9.37 -13.45
C ASN A 12 -9.35 -10.60 -12.58
N TYR A 13 -10.36 -11.12 -11.86
CA TYR A 13 -10.15 -12.17 -10.87
C TYR A 13 -10.95 -13.44 -11.12
N PHE A 14 -12.10 -13.33 -11.79
CA PHE A 14 -13.07 -14.42 -11.90
C PHE A 14 -13.49 -14.64 -13.35
N SER A 15 -12.58 -14.46 -14.31
CA SER A 15 -12.92 -14.65 -15.73
C SER A 15 -13.29 -16.09 -16.04
N GLN A 16 -12.74 -17.05 -15.29
CA GLN A 16 -12.96 -18.50 -15.45
C GLN A 16 -13.08 -19.26 -14.12
N VAL A 17 -13.08 -18.54 -12.97
CA VAL A 17 -13.06 -19.15 -11.64
C VAL A 17 -14.23 -18.65 -10.83
N THR A 18 -15.00 -19.54 -10.20
CA THR A 18 -16.08 -19.14 -9.29
C THR A 18 -15.48 -18.71 -7.94
N PRO A 19 -15.91 -17.57 -7.36
CA PRO A 19 -15.42 -17.12 -6.07
C PRO A 19 -15.66 -18.16 -4.95
N ALA A 20 -14.65 -18.41 -4.13
CA ALA A 20 -14.80 -19.27 -2.95
C ALA A 20 -15.69 -18.62 -1.89
N THR A 21 -15.56 -17.31 -1.70
CA THR A 21 -16.35 -16.52 -0.75
C THR A 21 -17.70 -16.11 -1.34
N SER A 22 -18.66 -15.76 -0.49
CA SER A 22 -19.94 -15.14 -0.89
C SER A 22 -19.94 -13.62 -0.65
N LEU A 23 -18.88 -13.08 -0.06
CA LEU A 23 -18.70 -11.67 0.23
C LEU A 23 -17.37 -11.20 -0.35
N ILE A 24 -17.39 -10.05 -1.02
CA ILE A 24 -16.21 -9.33 -1.49
C ILE A 24 -16.24 -7.92 -0.88
N ASN A 25 -15.24 -7.61 -0.07
CA ASN A 25 -15.04 -6.25 0.40
C ASN A 25 -14.29 -5.43 -0.64
N ILE A 26 -14.63 -4.15 -0.75
CA ILE A 26 -13.90 -3.18 -1.57
C ILE A 26 -13.45 -2.00 -0.72
N ASN A 27 -12.24 -1.48 -1.00
CA ASN A 27 -11.86 -0.14 -0.56
C ASN A 27 -11.76 0.78 -1.78
N LEU A 28 -12.17 2.03 -1.63
CA LEU A 28 -12.07 3.05 -2.68
C LEU A 28 -11.02 4.10 -2.34
N SER A 29 -10.47 4.82 -3.30
CA SER A 29 -9.65 6.01 -3.06
C SER A 29 -9.86 7.01 -4.18
N MET A 30 -9.95 8.29 -3.81
CA MET A 30 -10.21 9.39 -4.73
C MET A 30 -9.24 10.50 -4.36
N ASP A 31 -8.20 10.68 -5.16
CA ASP A 31 -7.18 11.71 -4.92
C ASP A 31 -6.73 12.33 -6.24
N GLY A 32 -6.36 13.61 -6.17
CA GLY A 32 -5.97 14.41 -7.31
C GLY A 32 -4.52 14.16 -7.72
N LEU A 33 -4.27 14.11 -9.02
CA LEU A 33 -2.95 13.92 -9.61
C LEU A 33 -2.67 15.03 -10.63
N PRO A 34 -1.84 16.03 -10.27
CA PRO A 34 -1.33 17.01 -11.23
C PRO A 34 -0.48 16.34 -12.30
N LEU A 35 -0.84 16.55 -13.57
CA LEU A 35 -0.17 15.92 -14.70
C LEU A 35 1.12 16.62 -15.10
N HIS A 36 1.15 17.94 -14.97
CA HIS A 36 2.29 18.78 -15.32
C HIS A 36 2.67 19.67 -14.13
N ASN A 37 3.93 20.12 -14.08
CA ASN A 37 4.40 21.01 -13.01
C ASN A 37 3.93 22.47 -13.22
N SER A 38 3.53 22.84 -14.44
CA SER A 38 3.24 24.21 -14.87
C SER A 38 1.89 24.36 -15.58
N GLY A 39 1.09 23.29 -15.67
CA GLY A 39 -0.24 23.30 -16.29
C GLY A 39 -1.34 23.00 -15.26
N PRO A 40 -2.56 23.51 -15.45
CA PRO A 40 -3.64 23.32 -14.49
C PRO A 40 -4.24 21.91 -14.53
N THR A 41 -3.92 21.10 -15.54
CA THR A 41 -4.56 19.80 -15.77
C THR A 41 -4.23 18.79 -14.68
N GLN A 42 -5.28 18.20 -14.11
CA GLN A 42 -5.25 17.19 -13.06
C GLN A 42 -6.15 16.01 -13.44
N LEU A 43 -5.75 14.81 -13.02
CA LEU A 43 -6.61 13.64 -13.01
C LEU A 43 -7.20 13.41 -11.62
N TRP A 44 -8.47 13.06 -11.58
CA TRP A 44 -9.19 12.65 -10.38
C TRP A 44 -9.77 11.25 -10.62
N PRO A 45 -8.96 10.19 -10.47
CA PRO A 45 -9.42 8.83 -10.62
C PRO A 45 -10.15 8.33 -9.37
N ILE A 46 -11.16 7.50 -9.60
CA ILE A 46 -11.76 6.65 -8.58
C ILE A 46 -11.02 5.31 -8.66
N LEU A 47 -10.25 5.01 -7.63
CA LEU A 47 -9.45 3.80 -7.51
C LEU A 47 -10.12 2.81 -6.56
N MET A 48 -9.92 1.52 -6.79
CA MET A 48 -10.50 0.43 -6.00
C MET A 48 -9.47 -0.65 -5.69
N THR A 49 -9.51 -1.22 -4.50
CA THR A 49 -8.76 -2.43 -4.13
C THR A 49 -9.71 -3.47 -3.54
N LEU A 50 -9.36 -4.75 -3.70
CA LEU A 50 -10.06 -5.87 -3.07
C LEU A 50 -9.20 -6.41 -1.91
N PRO A 51 -9.38 -5.93 -0.66
CA PRO A 51 -8.53 -6.26 0.49
C PRO A 51 -8.47 -7.74 0.90
N ASP A 52 -9.34 -8.58 0.34
CA ASP A 52 -9.42 -10.01 0.64
C ASP A 52 -8.63 -10.87 -0.35
N PHE A 53 -8.00 -10.25 -1.35
CA PHE A 53 -7.24 -10.91 -2.41
C PHE A 53 -5.75 -10.57 -2.31
N ASP A 54 -4.90 -11.55 -2.62
CA ASP A 54 -3.44 -11.39 -2.69
C ASP A 54 -2.93 -11.97 -4.03
N PRO A 55 -2.19 -11.19 -4.87
CA PRO A 55 -1.88 -9.77 -4.68
C PRO A 55 -3.13 -8.89 -4.65
N MET A 56 -3.03 -7.74 -3.97
CA MET A 56 -4.08 -6.71 -3.90
C MET A 56 -3.80 -5.58 -4.92
N PRO A 57 -4.04 -5.76 -6.23
CA PRO A 57 -3.83 -4.71 -7.20
C PRO A 57 -4.88 -3.61 -7.07
N VAL A 58 -4.51 -2.42 -7.55
CA VAL A 58 -5.37 -1.25 -7.61
C VAL A 58 -6.03 -1.15 -8.98
N LEU A 59 -7.35 -1.26 -8.98
CA LEU A 59 -8.21 -1.10 -10.15
C LEU A 59 -8.64 0.36 -10.32
N VAL A 60 -8.87 0.76 -11.56
CA VAL A 60 -9.38 2.10 -11.88
C VAL A 60 -10.85 1.96 -12.27
N VAL A 61 -11.74 2.57 -11.50
CA VAL A 61 -13.19 2.55 -11.72
C VAL A 61 -13.60 3.66 -12.68
N ALA A 62 -13.10 4.87 -12.45
CA ALA A 62 -13.37 6.03 -13.30
C ALA A 62 -12.19 6.99 -13.28
N ILE A 63 -12.10 7.87 -14.28
CA ILE A 63 -11.11 8.95 -14.32
C ILE A 63 -11.82 10.24 -14.76
N PHE A 64 -11.78 11.25 -13.91
CA PHE A 64 -12.08 12.63 -14.31
C PHE A 64 -10.78 13.34 -14.70
N CYS A 65 -10.83 14.19 -15.73
CA CYS A 65 -9.70 15.01 -16.16
C CYS A 65 -10.18 16.45 -16.34
N GLY A 66 -9.56 17.40 -15.64
CA GLY A 66 -9.94 18.81 -15.69
C GLY A 66 -8.83 19.73 -15.22
N ALA A 67 -9.06 21.04 -15.33
CA ALA A 67 -8.14 22.06 -14.82
C ALA A 67 -8.16 22.19 -13.29
N SER A 68 -9.12 21.54 -12.64
CA SER A 68 -9.38 21.56 -11.20
C SER A 68 -10.01 20.23 -10.78
N LYS A 69 -10.28 20.08 -9.47
CA LYS A 69 -11.13 19.00 -8.96
C LYS A 69 -12.54 19.07 -9.56
N PRO A 70 -13.29 17.96 -9.63
CA PRO A 70 -14.68 17.98 -10.08
C PRO A 70 -15.48 19.04 -9.32
N GLU A 71 -16.08 20.00 -10.04
CA GLU A 71 -16.86 21.08 -9.42
C GLU A 71 -18.13 20.54 -8.76
N ASN A 72 -18.73 19.53 -9.39
CA ASN A 72 -19.93 18.86 -8.93
C ASN A 72 -19.58 17.43 -8.48
N ALA A 73 -19.40 17.26 -7.17
CA ALA A 73 -19.14 15.94 -6.56
C ALA A 73 -20.31 14.97 -6.78
N GLU A 74 -21.53 15.49 -6.78
CA GLU A 74 -22.76 14.73 -6.99
C GLU A 74 -22.77 14.10 -8.40
N GLY A 75 -22.55 14.87 -9.46
CA GLY A 75 -22.44 14.35 -10.83
C GLY A 75 -21.25 13.41 -11.04
N TYR A 76 -20.13 13.68 -10.35
CA TYR A 76 -18.93 12.83 -10.40
C TYR A 76 -19.13 11.46 -9.73
N LEU A 77 -19.86 11.41 -8.62
CA LEU A 77 -20.01 10.20 -7.79
C LEU A 77 -21.34 9.47 -7.97
N ARG A 78 -22.39 10.10 -8.54
CA ARG A 78 -23.74 9.52 -8.60
C ARG A 78 -23.75 8.10 -9.17
N GLN A 79 -23.09 7.88 -10.31
CA GLN A 79 -23.06 6.55 -10.93
C GLN A 79 -22.39 5.50 -10.04
N LEU A 80 -21.31 5.87 -9.34
CA LEU A 80 -20.63 5.01 -8.39
C LEU A 80 -21.55 4.70 -7.20
N VAL A 81 -22.21 5.71 -6.62
CA VAL A 81 -23.10 5.55 -5.47
C VAL A 81 -24.29 4.65 -5.81
N ASP A 82 -24.92 4.88 -6.97
CA ASP A 82 -26.06 4.07 -7.43
C ASP A 82 -25.64 2.60 -7.63
N GLU A 83 -24.46 2.37 -8.23
CA GLU A 83 -23.91 1.02 -8.37
C GLU A 83 -23.59 0.38 -7.02
N LEU A 84 -22.96 1.10 -6.08
CA LEU A 84 -22.64 0.58 -4.76
C LEU A 84 -23.89 0.22 -3.95
N ASN A 85 -24.94 1.05 -4.00
CA ASN A 85 -26.20 0.77 -3.33
C ASN A 85 -26.86 -0.48 -3.93
N HIS A 86 -26.91 -0.57 -5.27
CA HIS A 86 -27.45 -1.75 -5.95
C HIS A 86 -26.68 -3.03 -5.57
N LEU A 87 -25.34 -2.98 -5.58
CA LEU A 87 -24.48 -4.10 -5.21
C LEU A 87 -24.57 -4.47 -3.73
N SER A 88 -24.80 -3.50 -2.86
CA SER A 88 -25.00 -3.73 -1.42
C SER A 88 -26.36 -4.36 -1.12
N ASP A 89 -27.40 -3.99 -1.87
CA ASP A 89 -28.77 -4.45 -1.63
C ASP A 89 -29.07 -5.79 -2.32
N GLN A 90 -28.56 -5.98 -3.55
CA GLN A 90 -28.90 -7.13 -4.39
C GLN A 90 -27.71 -8.07 -4.66
N GLY A 91 -26.49 -7.66 -4.32
CA GLY A 91 -25.29 -8.39 -4.71
C GLY A 91 -25.08 -8.43 -6.23
N THR A 92 -24.29 -9.39 -6.69
CA THR A 92 -24.07 -9.66 -8.10
C THR A 92 -23.83 -11.13 -8.35
N ILE A 93 -24.17 -11.62 -9.55
CA ILE A 93 -23.83 -12.98 -9.98
C ILE A 93 -22.45 -12.99 -10.62
N ILE A 94 -21.51 -13.79 -10.09
CA ILE A 94 -20.20 -14.04 -10.70
C ILE A 94 -20.08 -15.55 -10.93
N ASN A 95 -19.96 -15.96 -12.19
CA ASN A 95 -19.88 -17.37 -12.61
C ASN A 95 -20.95 -18.27 -11.97
N GLY A 96 -22.21 -17.79 -12.00
CA GLY A 96 -23.38 -18.53 -11.49
C GLY A 96 -23.56 -18.51 -9.98
N LYS A 97 -22.68 -17.85 -9.22
CA LYS A 97 -22.79 -17.69 -7.76
C LYS A 97 -23.19 -16.27 -7.40
N MET A 98 -24.18 -16.12 -6.52
CA MET A 98 -24.52 -14.83 -5.89
C MET A 98 -23.41 -14.41 -4.93
N ILE A 99 -22.93 -13.18 -5.10
CA ILE A 99 -21.85 -12.58 -4.32
C ILE A 99 -22.31 -11.21 -3.83
N ASP A 100 -22.22 -11.00 -2.53
CA ASP A 100 -22.43 -9.70 -1.92
C ASP A 100 -21.15 -8.86 -2.07
N ILE A 101 -21.31 -7.60 -2.47
CA ILE A 101 -20.20 -6.66 -2.56
C ILE A 101 -20.44 -5.53 -1.56
N GLN A 102 -19.49 -5.33 -0.65
CA GLN A 102 -19.61 -4.32 0.41
C GLN A 102 -18.48 -3.30 0.36
N LEU A 103 -18.84 -2.03 0.45
CA LEU A 103 -17.89 -0.94 0.66
C LEU A 103 -17.37 -1.01 2.10
N ARG A 104 -16.11 -1.41 2.25
CA ARG A 104 -15.45 -1.54 3.55
C ARG A 104 -14.85 -0.24 4.05
N ALA A 105 -14.24 0.54 3.16
CA ALA A 105 -13.61 1.81 3.51
C ALA A 105 -13.43 2.73 2.30
N ILE A 106 -13.59 4.03 2.51
CA ILE A 106 -13.12 5.07 1.58
C ILE A 106 -11.76 5.56 2.07
N ILE A 107 -10.76 5.37 1.21
CA ILE A 107 -9.37 5.62 1.47
C ILE A 107 -8.93 7.04 0.98
N ALA A 108 -9.25 8.13 1.72
CA ALA A 108 -8.65 9.48 1.64
C ALA A 108 -7.65 9.86 2.77
N ASP A 109 -6.73 10.82 2.61
CA ASP A 109 -5.73 11.21 3.63
C ASP A 109 -6.34 11.49 5.04
N THR A 110 -6.19 10.56 6.01
CA THR A 110 -6.64 10.68 7.42
C THR A 110 -5.48 10.44 8.42
N PRO A 111 -5.62 10.76 9.72
CA PRO A 111 -4.52 10.73 10.71
C PRO A 111 -3.77 9.40 10.86
N ALA A 112 -4.46 8.25 10.92
CA ALA A 112 -3.80 6.93 10.93
C ALA A 112 -3.16 6.55 9.58
N ARG A 113 -3.45 7.31 8.53
CA ARG A 113 -2.86 7.14 7.20
C ARG A 113 -1.64 8.00 7.01
N SER A 114 -1.54 9.17 7.65
CA SER A 114 -0.24 9.85 7.85
C SER A 114 0.73 8.97 8.65
N PHE A 115 0.23 8.24 9.65
CA PHE A 115 1.03 7.27 10.39
C PHE A 115 1.65 6.20 9.47
N LEU A 116 0.88 5.65 8.52
CA LEU A 116 1.37 4.67 7.55
C LEU A 116 2.18 5.27 6.40
N LYS A 117 1.74 6.43 5.88
CA LYS A 117 2.32 7.19 4.77
C LYS A 117 3.73 7.73 5.10
N ASP A 118 4.14 7.69 6.36
CA ASP A 118 5.50 8.07 6.74
C ASP A 118 6.22 7.18 7.75
N ILE A 119 5.57 6.24 8.44
CA ILE A 119 6.18 5.65 9.66
C ILE A 119 6.70 6.82 10.52
N GLY A 120 5.93 7.92 10.54
CA GLY A 120 6.49 9.28 10.66
C GLY A 120 7.18 9.51 11.99
N VAL A 121 6.70 8.82 13.03
CA VAL A 121 7.32 8.79 14.36
C VAL A 121 8.69 8.12 14.29
N PHE A 122 8.84 6.96 13.66
CA PHE A 122 10.15 6.31 13.54
C PHE A 122 11.08 7.04 12.57
N ARG A 123 10.57 7.63 11.48
CA ARG A 123 11.35 8.57 10.66
C ARG A 123 11.93 9.70 11.53
N LYS A 124 11.08 10.32 12.37
CA LYS A 124 11.49 11.37 13.31
C LYS A 124 12.52 10.89 14.32
N LEU A 125 12.35 9.70 14.89
CA LEU A 125 13.32 9.11 15.82
C LEU A 125 14.68 8.91 15.14
N ILE A 126 14.72 8.25 13.98
CA ILE A 126 15.98 7.99 13.26
C ILE A 126 16.65 9.28 12.83
N GLN A 127 15.91 10.23 12.23
CA GLN A 127 16.45 11.54 11.89
C GLN A 127 16.97 12.26 13.13
N GLY A 128 16.23 12.20 14.23
CA GLY A 128 16.58 12.75 15.52
C GLY A 128 17.90 12.24 16.08
N PHE A 129 18.12 10.94 16.10
CA PHE A 129 19.38 10.33 16.56
C PHE A 129 20.56 10.63 15.63
N VAL A 130 20.32 10.64 14.31
CA VAL A 130 21.38 10.89 13.30
C VAL A 130 21.82 12.35 13.25
N THR A 131 20.89 13.30 13.42
CA THR A 131 21.20 14.74 13.37
C THR A 131 21.49 15.33 14.75
N GLY A 132 21.10 14.65 15.83
CA GLY A 132 21.14 15.18 17.19
C GLY A 132 19.99 16.12 17.51
N ALA A 133 18.95 16.16 16.66
CA ALA A 133 17.78 17.00 16.90
C ALA A 133 16.93 16.50 18.09
N LEU A 134 17.07 15.24 18.50
CA LEU A 134 16.25 14.61 19.54
C LEU A 134 16.94 14.68 20.91
N LYS A 135 16.87 15.84 21.55
CA LYS A 135 17.39 16.03 22.91
C LYS A 135 16.68 15.09 23.89
N PRO A 136 17.34 14.58 24.94
CA PRO A 136 18.72 14.86 25.36
C PRO A 136 19.79 13.99 24.68
N PHE A 137 19.43 13.17 23.69
CA PHE A 137 20.37 12.20 23.11
C PHE A 137 21.37 12.89 22.18
N PRO A 138 22.67 12.55 22.29
CA PRO A 138 23.68 13.12 21.42
C PRO A 138 23.49 12.64 19.98
N LYS A 139 23.95 13.46 19.04
CA LYS A 139 24.09 13.09 17.63
C LYS A 139 24.98 11.85 17.50
N TRP A 140 24.59 10.91 16.63
CA TRP A 140 25.50 9.83 16.25
C TRP A 140 26.79 10.36 15.63
N SER A 141 27.92 9.84 16.09
CA SER A 141 29.24 10.23 15.57
C SER A 141 29.38 9.86 14.09
N PRO A 142 30.25 10.53 13.32
CA PRO A 142 30.51 10.17 11.92
C PRO A 142 30.89 8.70 11.74
N GLU A 143 31.65 8.15 12.69
CA GLU A 143 32.01 6.74 12.71
C GLU A 143 30.80 5.83 12.89
N GLN A 144 29.93 6.12 13.87
CA GLN A 144 28.67 5.38 14.08
C GLN A 144 27.80 5.42 12.82
N GLN A 145 27.66 6.59 12.18
CA GLN A 145 26.86 6.72 10.96
C GLN A 145 27.45 5.92 9.79
N SER A 146 28.78 5.84 9.69
CA SER A 146 29.49 5.02 8.68
C SER A 146 29.26 3.53 8.92
N GLN A 147 29.43 3.08 10.17
CA GLN A 147 29.19 1.67 10.55
C GLN A 147 27.73 1.25 10.31
N VAL A 148 26.76 2.06 10.74
CA VAL A 148 25.34 1.78 10.50
C VAL A 148 25.04 1.78 9.00
N SER A 149 25.60 2.71 8.22
CA SER A 149 25.44 2.70 6.76
C SER A 149 25.97 1.41 6.13
N ALA A 150 27.14 0.94 6.56
CA ALA A 150 27.70 -0.32 6.07
C ALA A 150 26.83 -1.53 6.45
N LEU A 151 26.23 -1.53 7.64
CA LEU A 151 25.29 -2.58 8.06
C LEU A 151 24.02 -2.55 7.21
N LEU A 152 23.42 -1.38 6.98
CA LEU A 152 22.21 -1.23 6.17
C LEU A 152 22.40 -1.76 4.75
N LEU A 153 23.57 -1.52 4.14
CA LEU A 153 23.91 -1.97 2.79
C LEU A 153 24.14 -3.49 2.70
N LYS A 154 24.52 -4.15 3.81
CA LYS A 154 24.74 -5.60 3.87
C LYS A 154 23.43 -6.40 4.01
N ILE A 155 22.33 -5.76 4.37
CA ILE A 155 21.05 -6.45 4.58
C ILE A 155 20.50 -6.88 3.23
N ILE A 156 20.37 -8.20 3.06
CA ILE A 156 19.74 -8.81 1.91
C ILE A 156 18.25 -8.91 2.21
N PHE A 157 17.42 -8.34 1.34
CA PHE A 157 15.99 -8.46 1.43
C PHE A 157 15.46 -9.59 0.54
N PRO A 158 14.35 -10.25 0.91
CA PRO A 158 13.61 -11.11 -0.01
C PRO A 158 13.17 -10.33 -1.27
N SER A 159 12.94 -11.06 -2.36
CA SER A 159 12.55 -10.52 -3.67
C SER A 159 11.39 -9.54 -3.63
N ASP A 160 10.48 -9.71 -2.66
CA ASP A 160 9.24 -8.93 -2.53
C ASP A 160 9.48 -7.49 -2.05
N ILE A 161 10.69 -7.17 -1.59
CA ILE A 161 11.08 -5.83 -1.16
C ILE A 161 11.85 -5.15 -2.29
N ASN A 162 11.12 -4.37 -3.08
CA ASN A 162 11.59 -3.73 -4.30
C ASN A 162 12.69 -2.66 -4.13
N ARG A 163 13.17 -2.37 -2.91
CA ARG A 163 14.20 -1.34 -2.65
C ARG A 163 15.18 -1.76 -1.56
N LYS A 164 16.47 -1.77 -1.91
CA LYS A 164 17.58 -1.85 -0.95
C LYS A 164 17.63 -0.61 -0.07
N LEU A 165 18.05 -0.75 1.18
CA LEU A 165 18.31 0.38 2.06
C LEU A 165 19.54 1.14 1.59
N ARG A 166 19.46 2.48 1.62
CA ARG A 166 20.59 3.36 1.28
C ARG A 166 21.40 3.70 2.53
N SER A 167 22.57 4.31 2.33
CA SER A 167 23.34 4.90 3.44
C SER A 167 22.54 6.00 4.15
N LEU A 168 22.84 6.20 5.44
CA LEU A 168 22.32 7.32 6.24
C LEU A 168 22.67 8.69 5.67
N LYS A 169 23.70 8.80 4.81
CA LYS A 169 24.00 10.04 4.05
C LYS A 169 22.77 10.57 3.30
N TYR A 170 21.93 9.66 2.80
CA TYR A 170 20.73 10.00 2.03
C TYR A 170 19.46 10.01 2.87
N LEU A 171 19.56 9.91 4.20
CA LEU A 171 18.41 9.84 5.12
C LEU A 171 17.35 10.94 4.91
N PRO A 172 17.69 12.20 4.59
CA PRO A 172 16.68 13.22 4.27
C PRO A 172 15.79 12.87 3.07
N PHE A 173 16.33 12.09 2.12
CA PHE A 173 15.70 11.69 0.87
C PHE A 173 15.13 10.26 0.90
N TRP A 174 15.17 9.59 2.06
CA TRP A 174 14.57 8.28 2.20
C TRP A 174 13.06 8.36 2.02
N LYS A 175 12.53 7.43 1.22
CA LYS A 175 11.10 7.25 1.04
C LYS A 175 10.55 6.46 2.22
N ALA A 176 9.27 6.60 2.47
CA ALA A 176 8.65 5.90 3.59
C ALA A 176 8.67 4.36 3.43
N SER A 177 8.75 3.83 2.21
CA SER A 177 9.05 2.41 1.95
C SER A 177 10.39 1.97 2.56
N GLU A 178 11.42 2.82 2.53
CA GLU A 178 12.74 2.52 3.13
C GLU A 178 12.67 2.57 4.66
N PHE A 179 11.96 3.53 5.23
CA PHE A 179 11.68 3.55 6.68
C PHE A 179 10.91 2.30 7.12
N GLY A 180 10.00 1.79 6.28
CA GLY A 180 9.29 0.53 6.50
C GLY A 180 10.20 -0.68 6.53
N SER A 181 11.08 -0.80 5.53
CA SER A 181 12.07 -1.88 5.50
C SER A 181 13.06 -1.78 6.67
N PHE A 182 13.50 -0.58 7.03
CA PHE A 182 14.35 -0.38 8.21
C PHE A 182 13.61 -0.81 9.47
N LEU A 183 12.41 -0.28 9.72
CA LEU A 183 11.63 -0.60 10.91
C LEU A 183 11.47 -2.11 11.08
N ARG A 184 11.02 -2.82 10.03
CA ARG A 184 10.70 -4.25 10.13
C ARG A 184 11.92 -5.16 10.21
N HIS A 185 13.00 -4.86 9.49
CA HIS A 185 14.08 -5.82 9.26
C HIS A 185 15.42 -5.43 9.88
N ALA A 186 15.66 -4.15 10.19
CA ALA A 186 16.98 -3.69 10.59
C ALA A 186 16.99 -2.87 11.89
N SER A 187 15.85 -2.35 12.34
CA SER A 187 15.76 -1.43 13.48
C SER A 187 16.24 -2.05 14.79
N ILE A 188 15.78 -3.26 15.14
CA ILE A 188 16.14 -3.93 16.40
C ILE A 188 17.65 -4.16 16.54
N PRO A 189 18.35 -4.85 15.62
CA PRO A 189 19.78 -5.13 15.78
C PRO A 189 20.66 -3.87 15.70
N ILE A 190 20.21 -2.83 14.98
CA ILE A 190 20.94 -1.57 14.87
C ILE A 190 20.71 -0.73 16.14
N LEU A 191 19.46 -0.43 16.48
CA LEU A 191 19.15 0.46 17.59
C LEU A 191 19.59 -0.12 18.94
N SER A 192 19.56 -1.43 19.13
CA SER A 192 20.06 -2.04 20.38
C SER A 192 21.54 -1.74 20.67
N ARG A 193 22.32 -1.35 19.64
CA ARG A 193 23.76 -1.07 19.74
C ARG A 193 24.10 0.42 19.75
N TYR A 194 23.27 1.25 19.11
CA TYR A 194 23.62 2.65 18.80
C TYR A 194 22.77 3.70 19.52
N ILE A 195 21.75 3.31 20.30
CA ILE A 195 20.99 4.24 21.16
C ILE A 195 21.05 3.83 22.63
N SER A 196 20.70 4.76 23.52
CA SER A 196 20.67 4.50 24.97
C SER A 196 19.67 3.40 25.32
N LYS A 197 19.91 2.69 26.43
CA LYS A 197 18.98 1.66 26.94
C LYS A 197 17.57 2.24 27.14
N GLN A 198 17.45 3.44 27.69
CA GLN A 198 16.17 4.12 27.90
C GLN A 198 15.43 4.36 26.57
N ALA A 199 16.11 4.90 25.55
CA ALA A 199 15.51 5.14 24.26
C ALA A 199 15.14 3.83 23.54
N PHE A 200 15.93 2.76 23.73
CA PHE A 200 15.67 1.46 23.14
C PHE A 200 14.46 0.75 23.76
N GLU A 201 14.34 0.76 25.09
CA GLU A 201 13.15 0.22 25.79
C GLU A 201 11.87 0.92 25.34
N HIS A 202 11.93 2.25 25.20
CA HIS A 202 10.82 3.03 24.68
C HIS A 202 10.49 2.69 23.21
N PHE A 203 11.52 2.60 22.35
CA PHE A 203 11.35 2.20 20.96
C PHE A 203 10.70 0.81 20.81
N LYS A 204 11.01 -0.14 21.70
CA LYS A 204 10.40 -1.49 21.67
C LYS A 204 8.88 -1.44 21.83
N LEU A 205 8.33 -0.53 22.64
CA LEU A 205 6.87 -0.36 22.77
C LEU A 205 6.25 -0.06 21.42
N PHE A 206 6.82 0.91 20.70
CA PHE A 206 6.40 1.27 19.36
C PHE A 206 6.57 0.12 18.37
N TYR A 207 7.77 -0.48 18.31
CA TYR A 207 8.07 -1.57 17.38
C TYR A 207 7.08 -2.73 17.53
N VAL A 208 6.88 -3.22 18.75
CA VAL A 208 5.97 -4.35 19.02
C VAL A 208 4.54 -3.99 18.63
N ALA A 209 4.06 -2.80 19.00
CA ALA A 209 2.72 -2.36 18.63
C ALA A 209 2.52 -2.33 17.12
N VAL A 210 3.46 -1.76 16.35
CA VAL A 210 3.36 -1.71 14.88
C VAL A 210 3.36 -3.10 14.26
N ILE A 211 4.19 -4.02 14.75
CA ILE A 211 4.24 -5.41 14.24
C ILE A 211 2.90 -6.13 14.50
N LEU A 212 2.34 -5.99 15.70
CA LEU A 212 1.04 -6.59 16.05
C LEU A 212 -0.09 -6.03 15.19
N LEU A 213 -0.09 -4.73 14.90
CA LEU A 213 -1.11 -4.08 14.06
C LEU A 213 -0.92 -4.34 12.56
N SER A 214 0.23 -4.89 12.14
CA SER A 214 0.55 -5.11 10.73
C SER A 214 -0.04 -6.39 10.14
N SER A 215 -0.61 -7.28 10.95
CA SER A 215 -1.16 -8.56 10.47
C SER A 215 -2.45 -8.93 11.19
N SER A 216 -3.40 -9.50 10.45
CA SER A 216 -4.61 -10.12 11.01
C SER A 216 -4.30 -11.34 11.87
N LYS A 217 -3.13 -11.99 11.71
CA LYS A 217 -2.71 -13.10 12.58
C LYS A 217 -2.63 -12.72 14.06
N PHE A 218 -2.42 -11.43 14.35
CA PHE A 218 -2.29 -10.90 15.70
C PHE A 218 -3.53 -10.14 16.17
N GLU A 219 -4.70 -10.36 15.56
CA GLU A 219 -5.95 -9.67 15.88
C GLU A 219 -6.29 -9.69 17.38
N LYS A 220 -6.11 -10.84 18.03
CA LYS A 220 -6.29 -11.01 19.48
C LYS A 220 -5.41 -10.07 20.33
N HIS A 221 -4.29 -9.59 19.78
CA HIS A 221 -3.31 -8.74 20.43
C HIS A 221 -3.43 -7.27 20.02
N TRP A 222 -4.38 -6.89 19.15
CA TRP A 222 -4.53 -5.49 18.74
C TRP A 222 -4.88 -4.56 19.91
N LEU A 223 -5.69 -5.03 20.87
CA LEU A 223 -5.96 -4.26 22.09
C LEU A 223 -4.69 -4.04 22.92
N TYR A 224 -3.86 -5.08 23.03
CA TYR A 224 -2.56 -4.97 23.70
C TYR A 224 -1.61 -4.00 22.98
N ALA A 225 -1.60 -4.00 21.65
CA ALA A 225 -0.86 -3.02 20.86
C ALA A 225 -1.31 -1.58 21.18
N GLY A 226 -2.60 -1.36 21.44
CA GLY A 226 -3.12 -0.06 21.86
C GLY A 226 -2.54 0.41 23.19
N ILE A 227 -2.52 -0.48 24.19
CA ILE A 227 -1.90 -0.20 25.50
C ILE A 227 -0.40 0.14 25.35
N LEU A 228 0.30 -0.53 24.44
CA LEU A 228 1.70 -0.21 24.14
C LEU A 228 1.86 1.17 23.51
N LEU A 229 0.98 1.56 22.58
CA LEU A 229 1.00 2.88 21.96
C LEU A 229 0.64 3.99 22.96
N GLU A 230 -0.34 3.77 23.83
CA GLU A 230 -0.68 4.69 24.93
C GLU A 230 0.53 4.93 25.84
N LYS A 231 1.21 3.86 26.26
CA LYS A 231 2.44 3.95 27.07
C LYS A 231 3.55 4.69 26.32
N PHE A 232 3.72 4.41 25.03
CA PHE A 232 4.70 5.10 24.19
C PHE A 232 4.40 6.60 24.11
N VAL A 233 3.16 6.99 23.85
CA VAL A 233 2.77 8.41 23.75
C VAL A 233 2.94 9.12 25.10
N ALA A 234 2.54 8.48 26.20
CA ALA A 234 2.68 9.04 27.54
C ALA A 234 4.15 9.27 27.95
N GLN A 235 5.06 8.38 27.56
CA GLN A 235 6.48 8.47 27.88
C GLN A 235 7.27 9.35 26.89
N PHE A 236 6.69 9.67 25.73
CA PHE A 236 7.40 10.36 24.65
C PHE A 236 7.98 11.71 25.07
N ALA A 237 7.16 12.56 25.70
CA ALA A 237 7.56 13.91 26.13
C ALA A 237 8.68 13.87 27.17
N THR A 238 8.61 12.93 28.10
CA THR A 238 9.61 12.75 29.17
C THR A 238 10.96 12.29 28.60
N ILE A 239 10.95 11.44 27.58
CA ILE A 239 12.17 10.85 27.01
C ILE A 239 12.81 11.76 25.96
N TYR A 240 12.01 12.43 25.14
CA TYR A 240 12.49 13.19 23.98
C TYR A 240 12.19 14.69 24.04
N HIS A 241 11.69 15.21 25.17
CA HIS A 241 11.22 16.59 25.37
C HIS A 241 9.88 16.92 24.67
N GLU A 242 9.07 17.77 25.30
CA GLU A 242 7.72 18.16 24.88
C GLU A 242 7.66 18.76 23.45
N ASN A 243 8.64 19.59 23.08
CA ASN A 243 8.80 20.15 21.73
C ASN A 243 8.83 19.11 20.60
N HIS A 244 9.09 17.83 20.91
CA HIS A 244 9.11 16.76 19.92
C HIS A 244 7.78 15.99 19.82
N VAL A 245 6.78 16.30 20.64
CA VAL A 245 5.43 15.74 20.53
C VAL A 245 4.69 16.40 19.37
N THR A 246 4.67 15.74 18.22
CA THR A 246 3.93 16.21 17.03
C THR A 246 2.56 15.55 16.96
N SER A 247 1.66 16.09 16.12
CA SER A 247 0.37 15.45 15.79
C SER A 247 0.55 13.97 15.42
N ASN A 248 1.60 13.62 14.66
CA ASN A 248 1.89 12.21 14.31
C ASN A 248 2.13 11.30 15.53
N VAL A 249 2.62 11.82 16.66
CA VAL A 249 2.78 11.05 17.90
C VAL A 249 1.40 10.85 18.55
N HIS A 250 0.58 11.90 18.62
CA HIS A 250 -0.78 11.82 19.16
C HIS A 250 -1.67 10.87 18.35
N ASN A 251 -1.56 10.91 17.02
CA ASN A 251 -2.35 10.08 16.11
C ASN A 251 -2.17 8.57 16.37
N LEU A 252 -1.08 8.14 17.01
CA LEU A 252 -0.86 6.75 17.43
C LEU A 252 -1.98 6.21 18.33
N LEU A 253 -2.61 7.06 19.14
CA LEU A 253 -3.70 6.67 20.03
C LEU A 253 -4.95 6.20 19.27
N HIS A 254 -5.12 6.64 18.02
CA HIS A 254 -6.30 6.32 17.22
C HIS A 254 -6.09 5.13 16.28
N VAL A 255 -4.83 4.74 16.01
CA VAL A 255 -4.48 3.70 15.04
C VAL A 255 -5.15 2.37 15.36
N VAL A 256 -5.30 2.00 16.63
CA VAL A 256 -5.91 0.72 17.01
C VAL A 256 -7.39 0.67 16.68
N THR A 257 -8.10 1.79 16.83
CA THR A 257 -9.51 1.90 16.42
C THR A 257 -9.64 1.71 14.92
N ASP A 258 -8.77 2.36 14.13
CA ASP A 258 -8.76 2.21 12.67
C ASP A 258 -8.43 0.78 12.24
N VAL A 259 -7.50 0.11 12.93
CA VAL A 259 -7.15 -1.28 12.64
C VAL A 259 -8.27 -2.25 12.99
N LYS A 260 -8.99 -2.01 14.10
CA LYS A 260 -10.17 -2.80 14.47
C LYS A 260 -11.29 -2.67 13.44
N ASN A 261 -11.54 -1.46 12.96
CA ASN A 261 -12.63 -1.18 12.04
C ASN A 261 -12.31 -1.59 10.59
N HIS A 262 -11.06 -1.38 10.19
CA HIS A 262 -10.63 -1.47 8.79
C HIS A 262 -9.45 -2.40 8.58
N GLY A 263 -9.22 -3.35 9.50
CA GLY A 263 -8.20 -4.40 9.42
C GLY A 263 -6.75 -3.91 9.54
N PRO A 264 -5.76 -4.82 9.36
CA PRO A 264 -4.37 -4.53 9.66
C PRO A 264 -3.80 -3.38 8.82
N LEU A 265 -2.75 -2.75 9.34
CA LEU A 265 -2.11 -1.56 8.79
C LEU A 265 -1.88 -1.57 7.27
N PRO A 266 -1.38 -2.65 6.63
CA PRO A 266 -1.20 -2.68 5.17
C PRO A 266 -2.50 -2.49 4.38
N LYS A 267 -3.66 -2.93 4.92
CA LYS A 267 -4.97 -2.86 4.25
C LYS A 267 -5.59 -1.45 4.29
N ILE A 268 -5.12 -0.57 5.17
CA ILE A 268 -5.63 0.81 5.32
C ILE A 268 -4.65 1.86 4.77
N SER A 269 -3.59 1.41 4.11
CA SER A 269 -2.52 2.24 3.57
C SER A 269 -2.90 2.92 2.25
N THR A 270 -2.43 4.17 2.05
CA THR A 270 -2.62 4.92 0.79
C THR A 270 -1.58 4.56 -0.28
N TYR A 271 -0.44 3.94 0.08
CA TYR A 271 0.65 3.72 -0.88
C TYR A 271 0.27 2.95 -2.14
N PRO A 272 -0.57 1.89 -2.11
CA PRO A 272 -0.97 1.22 -3.33
C PRO A 272 -1.62 2.19 -4.31
N PHE A 273 -2.51 3.06 -3.81
CA PHE A 273 -3.20 4.08 -4.60
C PHE A 273 -2.21 5.13 -5.14
N GLU A 274 -1.32 5.67 -4.31
CA GLU A 274 -0.31 6.64 -4.73
C GLU A 274 0.63 6.07 -5.81
N ASN A 275 1.05 4.82 -5.66
CA ASN A 275 1.86 4.13 -6.67
C ASN A 275 1.10 3.99 -7.99
N LYS A 276 -0.21 3.69 -7.94
CA LYS A 276 -1.06 3.63 -9.12
C LYS A 276 -1.24 5.01 -9.77
N LEU A 277 -1.46 6.06 -8.99
CA LEU A 277 -1.50 7.45 -9.46
C LEU A 277 -0.19 7.82 -10.17
N PHE A 278 0.95 7.54 -9.54
CA PHE A 278 2.26 7.80 -10.13
C PHE A 278 2.47 7.02 -11.44
N SER A 279 2.06 5.75 -11.48
CA SER A 279 2.10 4.93 -12.70
C SER A 279 1.26 5.56 -13.82
N MET A 280 0.04 6.01 -13.53
CA MET A 280 -0.83 6.68 -14.51
C MET A 280 -0.22 8.00 -15.00
N LYS A 281 0.40 8.79 -14.13
CA LYS A 281 1.11 10.02 -14.53
C LYS A 281 2.17 9.74 -15.60
N ASN A 282 2.91 8.66 -15.44
CA ASN A 282 3.98 8.28 -16.38
C ASN A 282 3.47 7.75 -17.72
N LEU A 283 2.16 7.47 -17.85
CA LEU A 283 1.54 7.12 -19.14
C LEU A 283 1.31 8.36 -20.01
N VAL A 284 1.20 9.54 -19.40
CA VAL A 284 1.03 10.81 -20.12
C VAL A 284 2.40 11.31 -20.56
N ARG A 285 2.62 11.39 -21.88
CA ARG A 285 3.91 11.82 -22.47
C ARG A 285 3.88 13.26 -22.99
N SER A 286 2.71 13.76 -23.36
CA SER A 286 2.55 15.10 -23.93
C SER A 286 1.33 15.81 -23.35
N GLY A 287 1.29 17.15 -23.48
CA GLY A 287 0.19 17.98 -22.95
C GLY A 287 -1.20 17.76 -23.57
N PRO A 288 -1.37 17.54 -24.89
CA PRO A 288 -2.70 17.41 -25.47
C PRO A 288 -3.37 16.07 -25.16
N ASN A 289 -4.67 16.11 -24.86
CA ASN A 289 -5.53 14.93 -24.64
C ASN A 289 -4.97 13.90 -23.65
N PRO A 290 -4.61 14.29 -22.41
CA PRO A 290 -3.97 13.39 -21.47
C PRO A 290 -4.85 12.19 -21.07
N LEU A 291 -6.17 12.39 -20.96
CA LEU A 291 -7.09 11.29 -20.66
C LEU A 291 -7.08 10.21 -21.76
N ALA A 292 -7.11 10.61 -23.03
CA ALA A 292 -7.05 9.68 -24.15
C ALA A 292 -5.72 8.92 -24.18
N GLN A 293 -4.60 9.59 -23.86
CA GLN A 293 -3.30 8.93 -23.73
C GLN A 293 -3.32 7.85 -22.64
N VAL A 294 -3.86 8.16 -21.45
CA VAL A 294 -3.96 7.18 -20.36
C VAL A 294 -4.86 6.02 -20.75
N VAL A 295 -6.05 6.28 -21.28
CA VAL A 295 -7.02 5.24 -21.65
C VAL A 295 -6.45 4.31 -22.71
N ASN A 296 -5.92 4.85 -23.82
CA ASN A 296 -5.36 4.05 -24.90
C ASN A 296 -4.19 3.19 -24.42
N ARG A 297 -3.33 3.75 -23.55
CA ARG A 297 -2.18 3.02 -23.03
C ARG A 297 -2.58 1.94 -22.02
N VAL A 298 -3.63 2.16 -21.23
CA VAL A 298 -4.18 1.13 -20.34
C VAL A 298 -4.80 -0.01 -21.14
N ILE A 299 -5.55 0.28 -22.20
CA ILE A 299 -6.12 -0.73 -23.10
C ILE A 299 -4.99 -1.57 -23.72
N GLU A 300 -3.97 -0.93 -24.27
CA GLU A 300 -2.82 -1.62 -24.87
C GLU A 300 -2.12 -2.56 -23.86
N LEU A 301 -1.90 -2.10 -22.62
CA LEU A 301 -1.30 -2.92 -21.56
C LEU A 301 -2.17 -4.13 -21.21
N GLN A 302 -3.49 -3.97 -21.15
CA GLN A 302 -4.43 -5.07 -20.91
C GLN A 302 -4.39 -6.09 -22.05
N GLU A 303 -4.34 -5.64 -23.30
CA GLU A 303 -4.21 -6.53 -24.47
C GLU A 303 -2.91 -7.33 -24.43
N ILE A 304 -1.79 -6.69 -24.06
CA ILE A 304 -0.48 -7.36 -23.89
C ILE A 304 -0.54 -8.41 -22.77
N GLU A 305 -1.16 -8.10 -21.63
CA GLU A 305 -1.33 -9.07 -20.53
C GLU A 305 -2.15 -10.28 -20.97
N ILE A 306 -3.26 -10.05 -21.69
CA ILE A 306 -4.11 -11.12 -22.23
C ILE A 306 -3.31 -11.97 -23.24
N ALA A 307 -2.55 -11.34 -24.13
CA ALA A 307 -1.72 -12.05 -25.11
C ALA A 307 -0.63 -12.89 -24.42
N THR A 308 -0.02 -12.36 -23.36
CA THR A 308 1.00 -13.07 -22.58
C THR A 308 0.41 -14.29 -21.87
N LYS A 309 -0.75 -14.15 -21.21
CA LYS A 309 -1.48 -15.27 -20.59
C LYS A 309 -1.91 -16.34 -21.59
N ARG A 310 -2.27 -15.95 -22.82
CA ARG A 310 -2.57 -16.90 -23.91
C ARG A 310 -1.32 -17.63 -24.43
N SER A 311 -0.15 -17.00 -24.33
CA SER A 311 1.13 -17.56 -24.77
C SER A 311 1.78 -18.50 -23.76
N GLU A 312 1.40 -18.44 -22.48
CA GLU A 312 1.81 -19.42 -21.48
C GLU A 312 1.20 -20.78 -21.83
N GLN A 313 1.99 -21.63 -22.50
CA GLN A 313 1.59 -22.99 -22.80
C GLN A 313 1.35 -23.77 -21.50
N THR A 314 0.10 -24.17 -21.27
CA THR A 314 -0.28 -25.02 -20.15
C THR A 314 0.27 -26.43 -20.39
N TYR A 315 1.19 -26.88 -19.53
CA TYR A 315 1.66 -28.25 -19.51
C TYR A 315 0.72 -29.13 -18.67
N PRO A 316 0.53 -30.42 -19.03
CA PRO A 316 1.08 -31.06 -20.21
C PRO A 316 0.25 -30.78 -21.48
N PHE A 317 0.89 -30.73 -22.64
CA PHE A 317 0.20 -30.65 -23.93
C PHE A 317 0.84 -31.56 -24.96
N THR A 318 0.06 -32.03 -25.93
CA THR A 318 0.54 -32.87 -27.03
C THR A 318 0.71 -32.06 -28.30
N LYS A 319 1.85 -32.23 -28.97
CA LYS A 319 2.10 -31.70 -30.30
C LYS A 319 2.06 -32.85 -31.30
N ILE A 320 1.08 -32.82 -32.20
CA ILE A 320 0.89 -33.84 -33.23
C ILE A 320 1.49 -33.31 -34.53
N THR A 321 2.51 -33.98 -35.05
CA THR A 321 2.99 -33.84 -36.43
C THR A 321 2.49 -35.02 -37.25
N LYS A 322 2.57 -34.94 -38.59
CA LYS A 322 2.06 -35.99 -39.51
C LYS A 322 2.60 -37.41 -39.24
N GLN A 323 3.64 -37.56 -38.44
CA GLN A 323 4.33 -38.82 -38.16
C GLN A 323 4.53 -39.12 -36.66
N GLU A 324 4.29 -38.17 -35.75
CA GLU A 324 4.63 -38.33 -34.32
C GLU A 324 3.67 -37.56 -33.39
N ILE A 325 3.49 -38.05 -32.17
CA ILE A 325 2.80 -37.35 -31.08
C ILE A 325 3.81 -37.11 -29.96
N ILE A 326 4.19 -35.85 -29.74
CA ILE A 326 5.14 -35.45 -28.71
C ILE A 326 4.36 -34.90 -27.52
N LEU A 327 4.45 -35.56 -26.36
CA LEU A 327 3.90 -35.06 -25.10
C LEU A 327 4.93 -34.15 -24.42
N HIS A 328 4.59 -32.87 -24.28
CA HIS A 328 5.38 -31.89 -23.55
C HIS A 328 4.87 -31.85 -22.09
N ILE A 329 5.73 -32.16 -21.12
CA ILE A 329 5.47 -32.13 -19.67
C ILE A 329 6.39 -31.12 -18.98
N ASN A 330 5.96 -30.52 -17.86
CA ASN A 330 6.81 -29.65 -17.04
C ASN A 330 7.54 -30.46 -15.94
N LYS A 331 8.53 -29.85 -15.28
CA LYS A 331 9.30 -30.49 -14.18
C LYS A 331 8.48 -30.90 -12.95
N VAL A 332 7.26 -30.40 -12.80
CA VAL A 332 6.35 -30.68 -11.67
C VAL A 332 5.45 -31.90 -11.97
N PHE A 333 5.33 -32.29 -13.23
CA PHE A 333 4.54 -33.43 -13.66
C PHE A 333 5.34 -34.73 -13.43
N MET A 334 5.16 -35.36 -12.27
CA MET A 334 5.63 -36.73 -12.03
C MET A 334 4.59 -37.70 -12.60
N LEU A 335 5.02 -38.53 -13.55
CA LEU A 335 4.24 -39.62 -14.13
C LEU A 335 4.08 -40.78 -13.15
#